data_AF-A0A7Y4ZQX5-F1
#
_entry.id   AF-A0A7Y4ZQX5-F1
#
_cell.length_a   1.000
_cell.length_b   1.000
_cell.length_c   1.000
_cell.angle_alpha   90.00
_cell.angle_beta   90.00
_cell.angle_gamma   90.00
#
_symmetry.space_group_name_H-M   'P 1'
#
loop_
_entity.id
_entity.type
_entity.pdbx_description
1 polymer ?
#
loop_
_entity_poly.entity_id
_entity_poly.type
_entity_poly.pdbx_seq_one_letter_code
_entity_poly.pdbx_strand_id
1 'polypeptide(L)'
;PWPGNVRELQNAVAAELVTGALSSGRDASDGPEAIDAFHEVLAQELPLPQAKQRILAAFEASYVERLLSKHGGNVSRAAAASGIAHRYFQLLKARHQK
;
A
#
# COMPACT_ATOMS: atom_id res chain seq x y z
N PRO A 1 9.42 -7.91 -25.97
CA PRO A 1 10.32 -8.83 -25.23
C PRO A 1 11.52 -8.06 -24.68
N TRP A 2 11.60 -7.92 -23.35
CA TRP A 2 12.60 -7.09 -22.68
C TRP A 2 13.89 -7.88 -22.40
N PRO A 3 15.08 -7.37 -22.74
CA PRO A 3 16.32 -8.13 -22.64
C PRO A 3 17.09 -7.76 -21.37
N GLY A 4 16.78 -8.40 -20.24
CA GLY A 4 17.72 -8.49 -19.11
C GLY A 4 17.42 -7.63 -17.87
N ASN A 5 17.34 -8.33 -16.73
CA ASN A 5 17.26 -7.86 -15.34
C ASN A 5 15.98 -7.17 -14.83
N VAL A 6 15.45 -7.75 -13.73
CA VAL A 6 14.27 -7.30 -12.97
C VAL A 6 14.40 -5.84 -12.47
N ARG A 7 15.63 -5.32 -12.33
CA ARG A 7 15.89 -3.92 -11.94
C ARG A 7 15.46 -2.92 -13.00
N GLU A 8 15.57 -3.26 -14.28
CA GLU A 8 15.15 -2.37 -15.37
C GLU A 8 13.62 -2.30 -15.48
N LEU A 9 12.93 -3.41 -15.21
CA LEU A 9 11.47 -3.43 -15.06
C LEU A 9 11.02 -2.56 -13.87
N GLN A 10 11.69 -2.67 -12.73
CA GLN A 10 11.37 -1.86 -11.54
C GLN A 10 11.58 -0.37 -11.78
N ASN A 11 12.67 0.00 -12.46
CA ASN A 11 12.94 1.40 -12.81
C ASN A 11 11.94 1.93 -13.84
N ALA A 12 11.53 1.12 -14.82
CA ALA A 12 10.51 1.50 -15.80
C ALA A 12 9.15 1.72 -15.15
N VAL A 13 8.71 0.82 -14.25
CA VAL A 13 7.46 0.98 -13.47
C VAL A 13 7.55 2.19 -12.54
N ALA A 14 8.70 2.44 -11.92
CA ALA A 14 8.91 3.62 -11.07
C ALA A 14 8.87 4.93 -11.87
N ALA A 15 9.46 4.96 -13.08
CA ALA A 15 9.39 6.12 -13.97
C ALA A 15 7.97 6.36 -14.51
N GLU A 16 7.21 5.29 -14.77
CA GLU A 16 5.82 5.37 -15.23
C GLU A 16 4.88 5.94 -14.14
N LEU A 17 5.10 5.55 -12.88
CA LEU A 17 4.35 6.05 -11.72
C LEU A 17 4.60 7.54 -11.43
N VAL A 18 5.79 8.07 -11.75
CA VAL A 18 6.14 9.48 -11.54
C VAL A 18 5.51 10.40 -12.59
N THR A 19 5.26 9.89 -13.81
CA THR A 19 4.88 10.75 -14.96
C THR A 19 3.36 10.98 -15.09
N GLY A 20 2.52 10.22 -14.37
CA GLY A 20 1.07 10.47 -14.31
C GLY A 20 0.33 10.39 -15.64
N ALA A 21 0.94 9.83 -16.68
CA ALA A 21 0.36 9.74 -18.01
C ALA A 21 -0.34 8.39 -18.20
N LEU A 22 -1.50 8.23 -17.59
CA LEU A 22 -2.68 7.52 -18.13
C LEU A 22 -3.83 7.73 -17.16
N SER A 23 -4.31 8.97 -17.11
CA SER A 23 -5.72 9.26 -16.87
C SER A 23 -6.55 8.69 -18.02
N SER A 24 -6.75 7.37 -18.03
CA SER A 24 -7.90 6.77 -18.71
C SER A 24 -8.17 5.39 -18.14
N GLY A 25 -9.07 5.33 -17.15
CA GLY A 25 -9.79 4.09 -16.83
C GLY A 25 -9.36 3.31 -15.59
N ARG A 26 -8.70 3.93 -14.60
CA ARG A 26 -8.47 3.26 -13.31
C ARG A 26 -9.50 3.74 -12.30
N ASP A 27 -10.41 2.85 -11.94
CA ASP A 27 -11.48 3.06 -10.97
C ASP A 27 -11.00 3.87 -9.77
N ALA A 28 -11.70 4.97 -9.50
CA ALA A 28 -11.51 5.90 -8.41
C ALA A 28 -11.73 5.24 -7.03
N SER A 29 -10.84 4.31 -6.66
CA SER A 29 -10.80 3.64 -5.35
C SER A 29 -9.39 3.46 -4.78
N ASP A 30 -8.34 3.76 -5.56
CA ASP A 30 -7.03 4.12 -4.99
C ASP A 30 -7.12 5.61 -4.61
N GLY A 31 -7.61 5.87 -3.39
CA GLY A 31 -7.92 7.23 -2.95
C GLY A 31 -6.69 8.15 -2.92
N PRO A 32 -6.89 9.47 -3.12
CA PRO A 32 -5.83 10.48 -3.07
C PRO A 32 -5.04 10.49 -1.74
N GLU A 33 -5.61 9.99 -0.65
CA GLU A 33 -5.03 9.99 0.70
C GLU A 33 -3.75 9.14 0.85
N ALA A 34 -3.63 8.00 0.15
CA ALA A 34 -2.46 7.14 0.32
C ALA A 34 -1.20 7.73 -0.33
N ILE A 35 -1.37 8.46 -1.44
CA ILE A 35 -0.29 9.20 -2.10
C ILE A 35 0.08 10.40 -1.22
N ASP A 36 -0.90 11.07 -0.63
CA ASP A 36 -0.70 12.22 0.26
C ASP A 36 0.13 11.86 1.51
N ALA A 37 -0.22 10.77 2.20
CA ALA A 37 0.50 10.33 3.40
C ALA A 37 1.98 9.98 3.13
N PHE A 38 2.31 9.46 1.94
CA PHE A 38 3.69 9.16 1.57
C PHE A 38 4.51 10.45 1.39
N HIS A 39 3.94 11.45 0.71
CA HIS A 39 4.58 12.75 0.52
C HIS A 39 4.73 13.50 1.85
N GLU A 40 3.74 13.42 2.73
CA GLU A 40 3.79 14.04 4.05
C GLU A 40 4.95 13.48 4.89
N VAL A 41 5.15 12.15 4.89
CA VAL A 41 6.26 11.54 5.65
C VAL A 41 7.63 11.93 5.08
N LEU A 42 7.76 12.06 3.76
CA LEU A 42 9.01 12.50 3.13
C LEU A 42 9.32 13.97 3.45
N ALA A 43 8.31 14.83 3.51
CA ALA A 43 8.46 16.24 3.86
C ALA A 43 8.93 16.47 5.32
N GLN A 44 8.82 15.47 6.19
CA GLN A 44 9.26 15.53 7.58
C GLN A 44 10.77 15.32 7.77
N GLU A 45 11.52 15.02 6.69
CA GLU A 45 12.99 14.87 6.67
C GLU A 45 13.53 13.91 7.76
N LEU A 46 12.75 12.88 8.10
CA LEU A 46 13.10 11.93 9.15
C LEU A 46 14.25 11.01 8.73
N PRO A 47 15.03 10.48 9.69
CA PRO A 47 15.93 9.37 9.43
C PRO A 47 15.20 8.20 8.77
N LEU A 48 15.85 7.56 7.80
CA LEU A 48 15.27 6.47 6.99
C LEU A 48 14.52 5.40 7.80
N PRO A 49 15.01 4.91 8.96
CA PRO A 49 14.29 3.91 9.74
C PRO A 49 12.93 4.41 10.25
N GLN A 50 12.84 5.69 10.64
CA GLN A 50 11.62 6.30 11.16
C GLN A 50 10.63 6.59 10.02
N ALA A 51 11.12 7.16 8.91
CA ALA A 51 10.31 7.39 7.71
C ALA A 51 9.68 6.09 7.21
N LYS A 52 10.50 5.03 7.07
CA LYS A 52 10.04 3.70 6.66
C LYS A 52 8.97 3.16 7.60
N GLN A 53 9.15 3.29 8.92
CA GLN A 53 8.19 2.80 9.89
C GLN A 53 6.84 3.53 9.78
N ARG A 54 6.84 4.86 9.56
CA ARG A 54 5.60 5.63 9.38
C ARG A 54 4.87 5.24 8.11
N ILE A 55 5.58 5.13 7.00
CA ILE A 55 5.01 4.69 5.71
C ILE A 55 4.41 3.28 5.84
N LEU A 56 5.14 2.36 6.45
CA LEU A 56 4.65 0.99 6.66
C LEU A 56 3.39 0.97 7.54
N ALA A 57 3.33 1.77 8.59
CA ALA A 57 2.16 1.84 9.45
C ALA A 57 0.92 2.35 8.69
N ALA A 58 1.05 3.44 7.93
CA ALA A 58 -0.04 4.01 7.13
C ALA A 58 -0.50 3.03 6.04
N PHE A 59 0.44 2.34 5.39
CA PHE A 59 0.15 1.30 4.41
C PHE A 59 -0.61 0.12 5.03
N GLU A 60 -0.14 -0.42 6.16
CA GLU A 60 -0.78 -1.55 6.84
C GLU A 60 -2.22 -1.23 7.23
N ALA A 61 -2.47 -0.03 7.78
CA ALA A 61 -3.81 0.42 8.15
C ALA A 61 -4.75 0.46 6.94
N SER A 62 -4.34 1.18 5.89
CA SER A 62 -5.12 1.34 4.65
C SER A 62 -5.38 0.00 3.96
N TYR A 63 -4.37 -0.89 3.96
CA TYR A 63 -4.47 -2.22 3.37
C TYR A 63 -5.52 -3.08 4.08
N VAL A 64 -5.47 -3.14 5.42
CA VAL A 64 -6.42 -3.93 6.21
C VAL A 64 -7.85 -3.39 6.06
N GLU A 65 -8.02 -2.06 6.10
CA GLU A 65 -9.32 -1.42 5.93
C GLU A 65 -9.92 -1.73 4.56
N ARG A 66 -9.15 -1.56 3.48
CA ARG A 66 -9.61 -1.86 2.13
C ARG A 66 -10.02 -3.32 1.97
N LEU A 67 -9.25 -4.24 2.54
CA LEU A 67 -9.55 -5.67 2.46
C LEU A 67 -10.81 -6.02 3.25
N LEU A 68 -10.99 -5.44 4.44
CA LEU A 68 -12.22 -5.62 5.22
C LEU A 68 -13.43 -5.08 4.46
N SER A 69 -13.36 -3.87 3.92
CA SER A 69 -14.44 -3.27 3.13
C SER A 69 -14.80 -4.12 1.90
N LYS A 70 -13.80 -4.60 1.14
CA LYS A 70 -14.01 -5.48 -0.02
C LYS A 70 -14.69 -6.81 0.34
N HIS A 71 -14.48 -7.31 1.56
CA HIS A 71 -15.06 -8.57 2.03
C HIS A 71 -16.20 -8.38 3.04
N GLY A 72 -16.83 -7.19 3.09
CA GLY A 72 -18.01 -6.91 3.92
C GLY A 72 -17.74 -7.07 5.42
N GLY A 73 -16.54 -6.71 5.88
CA GLY A 73 -16.11 -6.84 7.27
C GLY A 73 -15.78 -8.27 7.70
N ASN A 74 -15.87 -9.27 6.81
CA ASN A 74 -15.55 -10.65 7.15
C ASN A 74 -14.04 -10.84 7.28
N VAL A 75 -13.56 -10.87 8.52
CA VAL A 75 -12.13 -10.97 8.87
C VAL A 75 -11.49 -12.25 8.31
N SER A 76 -12.19 -13.38 8.34
CA SER A 76 -11.64 -14.65 7.85
C SER A 76 -11.47 -14.65 6.34
N ARG A 77 -12.46 -14.12 5.59
CA ARG A 77 -12.35 -13.96 4.13
C ARG A 77 -11.30 -12.94 3.74
N ALA A 78 -11.24 -11.81 4.44
CA ALA A 78 -10.22 -10.78 4.20
C ALA A 78 -8.80 -11.34 4.44
N ALA A 79 -8.59 -12.05 5.55
CA ALA A 79 -7.30 -12.68 5.82
C ALA A 79 -6.95 -13.75 4.78
N ALA A 80 -7.90 -14.59 4.37
CA ALA A 80 -7.64 -15.57 3.31
C ALA A 80 -7.23 -14.89 1.99
N ALA A 81 -7.86 -13.77 1.64
CA ALA A 81 -7.53 -12.98 0.46
C ALA A 81 -6.17 -12.25 0.57
N SER A 82 -5.70 -11.97 1.79
CA SER A 82 -4.42 -11.29 2.02
C SER A 82 -3.19 -12.17 1.77
N GLY A 83 -3.36 -13.50 1.69
CA GLY A 83 -2.25 -14.44 1.51
C GLY A 83 -1.35 -14.61 2.75
N ILE A 84 -1.66 -13.96 3.86
CA ILE A 84 -0.95 -14.13 5.14
C ILE A 84 -1.74 -15.01 6.11
N ALA A 85 -1.04 -15.49 7.15
CA ALA A 85 -1.69 -16.24 8.21
C ALA A 85 -2.80 -15.42 8.89
N HIS A 86 -3.97 -16.04 9.12
CA HIS A 86 -5.12 -15.39 9.74
C HIS A 86 -4.78 -14.70 11.08
N ARG A 87 -3.95 -15.35 11.91
CA ARG A 87 -3.46 -14.77 13.17
C ARG A 87 -2.66 -13.47 12.94
N TYR A 88 -1.84 -13.40 11.90
CA TYR A 88 -1.07 -12.21 11.58
C TYR A 88 -1.98 -11.08 11.08
N PHE A 89 -2.97 -11.40 10.25
CA PHE A 89 -3.97 -10.42 9.81
C PHE A 89 -4.75 -9.81 10.98
N GLN A 90 -5.13 -10.62 11.97
CA GLN A 90 -5.77 -10.13 13.19
C GLN A 90 -4.87 -9.19 14.01
N LEU A 91 -3.56 -9.46 14.08
CA LEU A 91 -2.61 -8.57 14.74
C LEU A 91 -2.48 -7.22 14.02
N LEU A 92 -2.42 -7.23 12.68
CA LEU A 92 -2.40 -6.00 11.88
C LEU A 92 -3.68 -5.17 12.12
N LYS A 93 -4.85 -5.83 12.08
CA LYS A 93 -6.13 -5.19 12.39
C LYS A 93 -6.14 -4.57 13.80
N ALA A 94 -5.73 -5.33 14.82
CA ALA A 94 -5.76 -4.85 16.20
C ALA A 94 -4.79 -3.67 16.45
N ARG A 95 -3.67 -3.62 15.71
CA ARG A 95 -2.69 -2.52 15.81
C ARG A 95 -3.26 -1.19 15.32
N HIS A 96 -4.13 -1.23 14.32
CA HIS A 96 -4.63 -0.04 13.60
C HIS A 96 -6.09 0.31 13.91
N GLN A 97 -6.73 -0.37 14.87
CA GLN A 97 -8.09 -0.08 15.34
C GLN A 97 -8.15 0.87 16.55
N LYS A 98 -7.13 1.71 16.76
CA LYS A 98 -7.10 2.70 17.85
C LYS A 98 -7.34 4.11 17.36
#